data_AF-A0A947N871-F1
#
_entry.id   AF-A0A947N871-F1
#
_cell.length_a   1.000
_cell.length_b   1.000
_cell.length_c   1.000
_cell.angle_alpha   90.00
_cell.angle_beta   90.00
_cell.angle_gamma   90.00
#
_symmetry.space_group_name_H-M   'P 1'
#
loop_
_entity.id
_entity.type
_entity.pdbx_description
1 polymer ?
#
loop_
_entity_poly.entity_id
_entity_poly.type
_entity_poly.pdbx_seq_one_letter_code
_entity_poly.pdbx_strand_id
1 'polypeptide(L)'
;PVLDADGNIVNGGADAPALDINGDGLVNYLDVIADGDDSYPPSGVGSDEMIKTPGIIGAGELEYKYTSGTSGSIGVITESAGDESQAGRQSWRQLQ
;
A
#
# COMPACT_ATOMS: atom_id res chain seq x y z
N PRO A 1 -9.11 -0.35 -14.07
CA PRO A 1 -7.72 -0.79 -14.33
C PRO A 1 -7.67 -1.66 -15.61
N VAL A 2 -6.50 -1.89 -16.21
CA VAL A 2 -6.39 -2.74 -17.40
C VAL A 2 -6.20 -4.19 -16.96
N LEU A 3 -7.03 -5.10 -17.48
CA LEU A 3 -6.98 -6.54 -17.20
C LEU A 3 -6.38 -7.31 -18.38
N ASP A 4 -5.69 -8.41 -18.11
CA ASP A 4 -5.32 -9.40 -19.12
C ASP A 4 -6.48 -10.37 -19.45
N ALA A 5 -6.22 -11.34 -20.32
CA ALA A 5 -7.21 -12.34 -20.74
C ALA A 5 -7.68 -13.27 -19.61
N ASP A 6 -6.90 -13.36 -18.52
CA ASP A 6 -7.19 -14.18 -17.35
C ASP A 6 -7.84 -13.34 -16.22
N GLY A 7 -8.03 -12.04 -16.45
CA GLY A 7 -8.66 -11.11 -15.51
C GLY A 7 -7.71 -10.48 -14.50
N ASN A 8 -6.38 -10.61 -14.66
CA ASN A 8 -5.40 -10.03 -13.75
C ASN A 8 -5.07 -8.59 -14.12
N ILE A 9 -4.74 -7.77 -13.12
CA ILE A 9 -4.29 -6.39 -13.33
C ILE A 9 -2.88 -6.35 -13.92
N VAL A 10 -2.74 -5.70 -15.08
CA VAL A 10 -1.46 -5.59 -15.80
C VAL A 10 -0.80 -4.21 -15.75
N ASN A 11 -1.43 -3.22 -15.13
CA ASN A 11 -0.95 -1.83 -15.11
C ASN A 11 -0.46 -1.35 -13.73
N GLY A 12 -0.14 -2.26 -12.82
CA GLY A 12 0.35 -1.93 -11.48
C GLY A 12 -0.71 -1.42 -10.50
N GLY A 13 -1.99 -1.48 -10.88
CA GLY A 13 -3.10 -1.43 -9.93
C GLY A 13 -3.15 -2.71 -9.08
N ALA A 14 -3.85 -2.66 -7.96
CA ALA A 14 -4.20 -3.83 -7.18
C ALA A 14 -5.70 -4.09 -7.34
N ASP A 15 -6.13 -5.36 -7.32
CA ASP A 15 -7.56 -5.73 -7.31
C ASP A 15 -8.16 -5.66 -5.91
N ALA A 16 -7.31 -5.59 -4.89
CA ALA A 16 -7.68 -5.50 -3.50
C ALA A 16 -6.82 -4.46 -2.78
N PRO A 17 -7.34 -3.84 -1.71
CA PRO A 17 -6.55 -2.93 -0.89
C PRO A 17 -5.33 -3.60 -0.28
N ALA A 18 -4.24 -2.85 -0.22
CA ALA A 18 -3.01 -3.24 0.44
C ALA A 18 -2.62 -2.28 1.58
N LEU A 19 -3.24 -1.10 1.64
CA LEU A 19 -2.95 -0.04 2.61
C LEU A 19 -4.16 0.12 3.52
N ASP A 20 -3.95 0.22 4.84
CA ASP A 20 -4.98 0.64 5.78
C ASP A 20 -5.09 2.17 5.70
N ILE A 21 -6.05 2.66 4.92
CA ILE A 21 -6.22 4.11 4.67
C ILE A 21 -7.27 4.73 5.59
N ASN A 22 -8.10 3.91 6.24
CA ASN A 22 -9.10 4.39 7.17
C ASN A 22 -8.61 4.39 8.64
N GLY A 23 -7.51 3.69 8.93
CA GLY A 23 -6.83 3.65 10.22
C GLY A 23 -7.48 2.72 11.24
N ASP A 24 -8.27 1.73 10.83
CA ASP A 24 -8.94 0.78 11.72
C ASP A 24 -8.06 -0.42 12.12
N GLY A 25 -6.85 -0.50 11.57
CA GLY A 25 -5.90 -1.58 11.84
C GLY A 25 -6.19 -2.85 11.07
N LEU A 26 -7.11 -2.82 10.10
CA LEU A 26 -7.40 -3.91 9.18
C LEU A 26 -7.15 -3.43 7.76
N VAL A 27 -6.62 -4.32 6.91
CA VAL A 27 -6.56 -4.07 5.47
C VAL A 27 -7.66 -4.88 4.81
N ASN A 28 -8.75 -4.24 4.41
CA ASN A 28 -9.95 -4.91 3.90
C ASN A 28 -10.68 -4.08 2.82
N TYR A 29 -11.85 -4.53 2.38
CA TYR A 29 -12.62 -3.89 1.29
C TYR A 29 -13.10 -2.46 1.59
N LEU A 30 -12.99 -1.99 2.83
CA LEU A 30 -13.27 -0.62 3.25
C LEU A 30 -12.11 0.33 2.96
N ASP A 31 -10.93 -0.19 2.63
CA ASP A 31 -9.73 0.58 2.29
C ASP A 31 -9.68 0.97 0.81
N VAL A 32 -10.75 1.60 0.34
CA VAL A 32 -10.92 2.04 -1.05
C VAL A 32 -11.32 3.50 -1.12
N ILE A 33 -10.99 4.12 -2.25
CA ILE A 33 -11.44 5.46 -2.60
C ILE A 33 -12.64 5.31 -3.52
N ALA A 34 -13.78 5.88 -3.12
CA ALA A 34 -14.99 5.89 -3.94
C ALA A 34 -14.95 7.04 -4.96
N ASP A 35 -15.28 6.74 -6.22
CA ASP A 35 -15.46 7.69 -7.30
C ASP A 35 -16.76 7.36 -8.06
N GLY A 36 -17.84 8.02 -7.67
CA GLY A 36 -19.18 7.70 -8.17
C GLY A 36 -19.66 6.32 -7.68
N ASP A 37 -19.99 5.45 -8.62
CA ASP A 37 -20.40 4.06 -8.37
C ASP A 37 -19.20 3.08 -8.32
N ASP A 38 -17.99 3.58 -8.61
CA ASP A 38 -16.77 2.77 -8.63
C ASP A 38 -15.95 2.95 -7.34
N SER A 39 -15.16 1.93 -7.01
CA SER A 39 -14.23 1.93 -5.88
C SER A 39 -12.85 1.47 -6.34
N TYR A 40 -11.83 2.19 -5.89
CA TYR A 40 -10.44 1.94 -6.29
C TYR A 40 -9.55 1.75 -5.06
N PRO A 41 -8.79 0.65 -4.96
CA PRO A 41 -7.78 0.52 -3.93
C PRO A 41 -6.64 1.52 -4.20
N PRO A 42 -6.15 2.21 -3.17
CA PRO A 42 -5.03 3.14 -3.29
C PRO A 42 -3.74 2.39 -3.68
N SER A 43 -2.92 3.02 -4.51
CA SER A 43 -1.67 2.43 -5.03
C SER A 43 -0.40 2.98 -4.37
N GLY A 44 -0.54 3.92 -3.44
CA GLY A 44 0.56 4.55 -2.71
C GLY A 44 0.08 5.58 -1.68
N VAL A 45 0.99 6.02 -0.82
CA VAL A 45 0.76 7.06 0.19
C VAL A 45 1.57 8.31 -0.19
N GLY A 46 0.92 9.46 -0.22
CA GLY A 46 1.55 10.75 -0.48
C GLY A 46 2.29 11.29 0.75
N SER A 47 3.35 12.06 0.53
CA SER A 47 4.07 12.77 1.59
C SER A 47 4.37 14.21 1.18
N ASP A 48 4.20 15.15 2.11
CA ASP A 48 4.55 16.57 1.90
C ASP A 48 6.06 16.82 1.96
N GLU A 49 6.82 15.83 2.39
CA GLU A 49 8.27 15.88 2.54
C GLU A 49 8.95 14.73 1.83
N MET A 50 10.27 14.86 1.62
CA MET A 50 11.10 13.78 1.14
C MET A 50 11.31 12.76 2.27
N ILE A 51 10.72 11.58 2.09
CA ILE A 51 10.86 10.46 3.02
C ILE A 51 12.23 9.79 2.84
N LYS A 52 12.93 9.60 3.96
CA LYS A 52 14.16 8.78 4.02
C LYS A 52 13.84 7.29 4.07
N THR A 53 14.88 6.45 3.99
CA THR A 53 14.77 5.00 4.12
C THR A 53 13.92 4.61 5.34
N PRO A 54 12.79 3.91 5.14
CA PRO A 54 11.95 3.51 6.25
C PRO A 54 12.57 2.36 7.05
N GLY A 55 12.23 2.30 8.34
CA GLY A 55 12.31 1.08 9.13
C GLY A 55 11.07 0.23 8.90
N ILE A 56 11.25 -1.07 8.70
CA ILE A 56 10.16 -2.01 8.41
C ILE A 56 9.99 -2.97 9.58
N ILE A 57 8.75 -3.17 10.02
CA ILE A 57 8.39 -4.11 11.09
C ILE A 57 7.22 -4.98 10.60
N GLY A 58 7.44 -6.28 10.44
CA GLY A 58 6.37 -7.26 10.22
C GLY A 58 5.66 -7.63 11.51
N ALA A 59 4.34 -7.82 11.44
CA ALA A 59 3.46 -8.10 12.57
C ALA A 59 2.37 -9.12 12.19
N GLY A 60 2.80 -10.28 11.70
CA GLY A 60 1.87 -11.31 11.21
C GLY A 60 1.38 -10.94 9.81
N GLU A 61 0.08 -10.69 9.68
CA GLU A 61 -0.58 -10.34 8.40
C GLU A 61 -0.40 -8.85 8.02
N LEU A 62 0.22 -8.05 8.88
CA LEU A 62 0.48 -6.62 8.66
C LEU A 62 1.98 -6.31 8.63
N GLU A 63 2.33 -5.26 7.89
CA GLU A 63 3.64 -4.61 7.89
C GLU A 63 3.49 -3.13 8.24
N TYR A 64 4.40 -2.63 9.08
CA TYR A 64 4.51 -1.22 9.45
C TYR A 64 5.79 -0.62 8.89
N LYS A 65 5.66 0.45 8.10
CA LYS A 65 6.78 1.24 7.59
C LYS A 65 6.88 2.55 8.37
N TYR A 66 7.92 2.65 9.17
CA TYR A 66 8.26 3.86 9.89
C TYR A 66 9.15 4.73 9.03
N THR A 67 8.63 5.87 8.61
CA THR A 67 9.29 6.83 7.72
C THR A 67 9.72 8.06 8.51
N SER A 68 10.81 8.70 8.08
CA SER A 68 11.20 10.01 8.59
C SER A 68 11.28 11.03 7.47
N GLY A 69 10.65 12.19 7.68
CA GLY A 69 10.69 13.33 6.77
C GLY A 69 11.97 14.16 6.93
N THR A 70 12.22 15.04 5.96
CA THR A 70 13.31 16.01 6.00
C THR A 70 13.29 16.96 7.20
N SER A 71 12.11 17.23 7.78
CA SER A 71 11.94 18.03 8.99
C SER A 71 12.17 17.24 10.29
N GLY A 72 12.36 15.91 10.19
CA GLY A 72 12.43 15.01 11.34
C GLY A 72 11.07 14.50 11.83
N SER A 73 9.98 14.83 11.13
CA SER A 73 8.66 14.21 11.35
C SER A 73 8.73 12.69 11.15
N ILE A 74 7.99 11.93 11.96
CA ILE A 74 7.88 10.48 11.83
C ILE A 74 6.45 10.14 11.36
N GLY A 75 6.36 9.33 10.32
CA GLY A 75 5.11 8.78 9.81
C GLY A 75 5.11 7.26 9.93
N VAL A 76 3.92 6.67 10.04
CA VAL A 76 3.72 5.22 9.94
C VAL A 76 2.79 4.94 8.76
N ILE A 77 3.15 3.95 7.96
CA ILE A 77 2.30 3.38 6.92
C ILE A 77 2.02 1.94 7.33
N THR A 78 0.73 1.61 7.45
CA THR A 78 0.26 0.26 7.73
C THR A 78 -0.19 -0.37 6.42
N GLU A 79 0.32 -1.55 6.13
CA GLU A 79 -0.05 -2.30 4.93
C GLU A 79 -0.20 -3.78 5.23
N SER A 80 -0.82 -4.51 4.32
CA SER A 80 -0.80 -5.97 4.33
C SER A 80 0.64 -6.44 4.20
N ALA A 81 1.04 -7.43 5.00
CA ALA A 81 2.35 -8.10 4.87
C ALA A 81 2.48 -8.89 3.55
N GLY A 82 1.43 -8.91 2.74
CA GLY A 82 1.31 -9.68 1.51
C GLY A 82 0.64 -11.03 1.75
N ASP A 83 -0.11 -11.49 0.76
CA ASP A 83 -0.59 -12.87 0.63
C ASP A 83 0.01 -13.45 -0.67
N GLU A 84 0.33 -14.76 -0.71
CA GLU A 84 0.86 -15.43 -1.92
C GLU A 84 -0.08 -15.27 -3.13
N SER A 85 -1.37 -15.02 -2.87
CA SER A 85 -2.43 -14.80 -3.85
C SER A 85 -2.50 -13.37 -4.40
N GLN A 86 -1.87 -12.39 -3.73
CA GLN A 86 -1.82 -11.00 -4.18
C GLN A 86 -0.53 -10.77 -4.98
N ALA A 87 -0.64 -10.86 -6.31
CA ALA A 87 0.44 -10.55 -7.26
C ALA A 87 0.92 -9.06 -7.23
N GLY A 88 0.49 -8.28 -6.24
CA GLY A 88 0.80 -6.87 -6.05
C GLY A 88 1.92 -6.65 -5.02
N ARG A 89 2.97 -5.94 -5.46
CA ARG A 89 4.07 -5.33 -4.67
C ARG A 89 4.86 -6.27 -3.74
N GLN A 90 5.54 -7.23 -4.35
CA GLN A 90 6.50 -8.13 -3.68
C GLN A 90 7.93 -7.58 -3.53
N SER A 91 8.18 -6.30 -3.83
CA SER A 91 9.55 -5.76 -3.71
C SER A 91 9.61 -4.24 -3.64
N TRP A 92 9.79 -3.74 -2.42
CA TRP A 92 10.62 -2.56 -2.25
C TRP A 92 12.03 -2.94 -2.73
N ARG A 93 12.51 -2.30 -3.80
CA ARG A 93 13.94 -2.34 -4.17
C ARG A 93 14.56 -0.99 -3.86
N GLN A 94 15.58 -1.03 -3.02
CA GLN A 94 16.48 0.10 -2.80
C GLN A 94 17.23 0.42 -4.10
N LEU A 95 17.16 1.66 -4.56
CA LEU A 95 18.09 2.18 -5.57
C LEU A 95 19.25 2.85 -4.83
N GLN A 96 20.48 2.42 -5.15
CA GLN A 96 21.73 3.00 -4.67
C GLN A 96 22.31 3.96 -5.71
#